data_AF-A0A0D7NND6-F1
#
_entry.id   AF-A0A0D7NND6-F1
#
_cell.length_a   1.000
_cell.length_b   1.000
_cell.length_c   1.000
_cell.angle_alpha   90.00
_cell.angle_beta   90.00
_cell.angle_gamma   90.00
#
_symmetry.space_group_name_H-M   'P 1'
#
loop_
_entity.id
_entity.type
_entity.pdbx_description
1 polymer ?
#
loop_
_entity_poly.entity_id
_entity_poly.type
_entity_poly.pdbx_seq_one_letter_code
_entity_poly.pdbx_strand_id
1 'polypeptide(L)'
;MSGGDPFVFQSDPYDIIDSVLAPWASKHAIKVAKLDREYHVRSVWVFDRLGDARAQMWLELPNAQGEVTVIAAALDPSSLTKWGQREERRATLSTLEAVLEELRPLIFDWSGPGAFT
;
A
#
# COMPACT_ATOMS: atom_id res chain seq x y z
N MET A 1 29.66 26.43 -23.25
CA MET A 1 28.78 26.89 -22.14
C MET A 1 27.70 25.83 -21.99
N SER A 2 27.80 25.01 -20.94
CA SER A 2 26.84 23.93 -20.68
C SER A 2 25.60 24.54 -20.03
N GLY A 3 24.48 24.55 -20.77
CA GLY A 3 23.17 24.84 -20.19
C GLY A 3 22.77 23.63 -19.35
N GLY A 4 22.74 23.81 -18.03
CA GLY A 4 22.23 22.79 -17.13
C GLY A 4 20.75 22.60 -17.39
N ASP A 5 20.37 21.36 -17.67
CA ASP A 5 18.97 20.95 -17.63
C ASP A 5 18.40 21.33 -16.26
N PRO A 6 17.24 22.01 -16.19
CA PRO A 6 16.55 22.14 -14.93
C PRO A 6 16.10 20.74 -14.53
N PHE A 7 16.80 20.13 -13.58
CA PHE A 7 16.26 19.03 -12.80
C PHE A 7 15.01 19.59 -12.09
N VAL A 8 13.86 19.43 -12.74
CA VAL A 8 12.57 19.57 -12.09
C VAL A 8 12.58 18.48 -11.04
N PHE A 9 12.77 18.86 -9.78
CA PHE A 9 12.44 18.00 -8.64
C PHE A 9 10.92 17.77 -8.71
N GLN A 10 10.51 16.78 -9.50
CA GLN A 10 9.15 16.32 -9.51
C GLN A 10 8.98 15.61 -8.16
N SER A 11 8.32 16.28 -7.21
CA SER A 11 8.01 15.70 -5.91
C SER A 11 7.32 14.36 -6.13
N ASP A 12 7.66 13.34 -5.36
CA ASP A 12 7.05 12.03 -5.49
C ASP A 12 5.54 12.24 -5.24
N PRO A 13 4.65 11.97 -6.23
CA PRO A 13 3.23 12.34 -6.13
C PRO A 13 2.52 11.67 -4.95
N TYR A 14 3.16 10.65 -4.37
CA TYR A 14 2.72 9.96 -3.17
C TYR A 14 3.23 10.55 -1.86
N ASP A 15 4.06 11.60 -1.84
CA ASP A 15 4.46 12.28 -0.59
C ASP A 15 3.23 12.65 0.26
N ILE A 16 2.12 12.98 -0.42
CA ILE A 16 0.82 13.29 0.16
C ILE A 16 0.23 12.08 0.90
N ILE A 17 0.30 10.88 0.30
CA ILE A 17 -0.21 9.63 0.88
C ILE A 17 0.77 9.09 1.94
N ASP A 18 2.07 9.22 1.71
CA ASP A 18 3.13 8.74 2.60
C ASP A 18 3.05 9.42 3.98
N SER A 19 2.53 10.65 4.05
CA SER A 19 2.24 11.36 5.31
C SER A 19 1.21 10.67 6.21
N VAL A 20 0.31 9.86 5.64
CA VAL A 20 -0.67 9.03 6.37
C VAL A 20 -0.17 7.59 6.49
N LEU A 21 0.42 7.06 5.42
CA LEU A 21 0.79 5.67 5.33
C LEU A 21 1.96 5.30 6.24
N ALA A 22 3.01 6.14 6.32
CA ALA A 22 4.18 5.85 7.15
C ALA A 22 3.83 5.83 8.65
N PRO A 23 3.08 6.81 9.21
CA PRO A 23 2.62 6.73 10.60
C PRO A 23 1.74 5.51 10.87
N TRP A 24 0.78 5.21 9.99
CA TRP A 24 -0.11 4.05 10.14
C TRP A 24 0.66 2.73 10.11
N ALA A 25 1.59 2.56 9.17
CA ALA A 25 2.39 1.35 9.07
C ALA A 25 3.31 1.19 10.30
N SER A 26 3.90 2.29 10.77
CA SER A 26 4.71 2.29 12.00
C SER A 26 3.88 1.90 13.24
N LYS A 27 2.65 2.40 13.36
CA LYS A 27 1.71 2.07 14.45
C LYS A 27 1.41 0.58 14.53
N HIS A 28 1.38 -0.10 13.38
CA HIS A 28 1.03 -1.52 13.27
C HIS A 28 2.23 -2.45 13.03
N ALA A 29 3.47 -1.92 13.08
CA ALA A 29 4.70 -2.66 12.75
C ALA A 29 4.66 -3.32 11.36
N ILE A 30 3.99 -2.68 10.40
CA ILE A 30 3.87 -3.16 9.02
C ILE A 30 4.98 -2.56 8.17
N LYS A 31 5.57 -3.36 7.27
CA LYS A 31 6.59 -2.88 6.34
C LYS A 31 5.92 -2.30 5.09
N VAL A 32 6.13 -1.01 4.86
CA VAL A 32 5.83 -0.40 3.56
C VAL A 32 7.00 -0.66 2.64
N ALA A 33 6.73 -1.22 1.46
CA ALA A 33 7.77 -1.45 0.46
C ALA A 33 7.26 -0.98 -0.89
N LYS A 34 8.04 -0.16 -1.59
CA LYS A 34 7.78 0.20 -2.99
C LYS A 34 8.23 -0.97 -3.87
N LEU A 35 7.45 -2.04 -3.91
CA LEU A 35 7.72 -3.23 -4.72
C LEU A 35 6.68 -3.31 -5.82
N ASP A 36 6.83 -2.48 -6.87
CA ASP A 36 6.39 -2.90 -8.20
C ASP A 36 7.07 -2.12 -9.32
N ARG A 37 7.02 -2.67 -10.54
CA ARG A 37 7.63 -2.12 -11.77
C ARG A 37 7.04 -0.79 -12.24
N GLU A 38 5.91 -0.40 -11.68
CA GLU A 38 5.23 0.86 -11.99
C GLU A 38 5.46 1.84 -10.83
N TYR A 39 6.15 2.94 -11.11
CA TYR A 39 6.38 4.07 -10.18
C TYR A 39 5.09 4.70 -9.60
N HIS A 40 3.92 4.19 -9.97
CA HIS A 40 2.60 4.79 -9.76
C HIS A 40 1.75 4.06 -8.71
N VAL A 41 2.31 3.14 -7.91
CA VAL A 41 1.55 2.42 -6.88
C VAL A 41 2.34 2.35 -5.57
N ARG A 42 1.68 2.66 -4.43
CA ARG A 42 2.26 2.42 -3.10
C ARG A 42 1.75 1.11 -2.55
N SER A 43 2.64 0.17 -2.24
CA SER A 43 2.27 -1.09 -1.63
C SER A 43 2.71 -1.21 -0.18
N VAL A 44 1.81 -1.79 0.60
CA VAL A 44 1.96 -2.18 1.99
C VAL A 44 2.01 -3.69 2.00
N TRP A 45 3.11 -4.24 2.49
CA TRP A 45 3.30 -5.68 2.53
C TRP A 45 3.20 -6.17 3.97
N VAL A 46 2.40 -7.20 4.16
CA VAL A 46 2.28 -7.86 5.45
C VAL A 46 3.02 -9.18 5.38
N PHE A 47 4.01 -9.31 6.27
CA PHE A 47 4.89 -10.47 6.37
C PHE A 47 4.57 -11.25 7.64
N ASP A 48 4.61 -12.58 7.57
CA ASP A 48 4.50 -13.43 8.75
C ASP A 48 5.80 -13.44 9.58
N ARG A 49 5.82 -14.23 10.65
CA ARG A 49 6.99 -14.39 11.53
C ARG A 49 8.22 -15.00 10.86
N LEU A 50 8.03 -15.74 9.77
CA LEU A 50 9.10 -16.35 8.99
C LEU A 50 9.65 -15.37 7.94
N GLY A 51 8.98 -14.22 7.76
CA GLY A 51 9.33 -13.21 6.77
C GLY A 51 8.70 -13.47 5.40
N ASP A 52 7.74 -14.39 5.31
CA ASP A 52 7.01 -14.66 4.07
C ASP A 52 5.91 -13.62 3.87
N ALA A 53 5.80 -13.07 2.66
CA ALA A 53 4.71 -12.16 2.29
C ALA A 53 3.38 -12.93 2.25
N ARG A 54 2.38 -12.48 3.01
CA ARG A 54 1.06 -13.14 3.11
C ARG A 54 -0.10 -12.31 2.55
N ALA A 55 0.01 -10.99 2.63
CA ALA A 55 -0.98 -10.09 2.05
C ALA A 55 -0.34 -8.78 1.60
N GLN A 56 -1.08 -8.07 0.75
CA GLN A 56 -0.68 -6.76 0.25
C GLN A 56 -1.88 -5.82 0.27
N MET A 57 -1.65 -4.56 0.62
CA MET A 57 -2.53 -3.47 0.20
C MET A 57 -1.80 -2.58 -0.78
N TRP A 58 -2.49 -2.04 -1.76
CA TRP A 58 -1.95 -1.01 -2.62
C TRP A 58 -2.84 0.21 -2.69
N LEU A 59 -2.20 1.37 -2.78
CA LEU A 59 -2.83 2.67 -2.83
C LEU A 59 -2.51 3.29 -4.18
N GLU A 60 -3.55 3.63 -4.94
CA GLU A 60 -3.44 4.43 -6.15
C GLU A 60 -3.29 5.91 -5.80
N LEU A 61 -2.75 6.73 -6.70
CA LEU A 61 -2.70 8.17 -6.48
C LEU A 61 -4.10 8.77 -6.37
N PRO A 62 -4.26 9.91 -5.67
CA PRO A 62 -5.54 10.61 -5.66
C PRO A 62 -5.98 10.94 -7.09
N ASN A 63 -7.22 10.59 -7.43
CA ASN A 63 -7.82 10.95 -8.71
C ASN A 63 -8.13 12.47 -8.78
N ALA A 64 -8.75 12.92 -9.87
CA ALA A 64 -9.10 14.34 -10.06
C ALA A 64 -10.08 14.88 -8.99
N GLN A 65 -10.77 13.99 -8.27
CA GLN A 65 -11.69 14.31 -7.17
C GLN A 65 -10.99 14.24 -5.79
N GLY A 66 -9.70 13.92 -5.75
CA GLY A 66 -8.93 13.77 -4.51
C GLY A 66 -9.16 12.44 -3.79
N GLU A 67 -9.75 11.45 -4.47
CA GLU A 67 -9.98 10.12 -3.91
C GLU A 67 -8.81 9.18 -4.22
N VAL A 68 -8.33 8.50 -3.18
CA VAL A 68 -7.35 7.41 -3.20
C VAL A 68 -8.11 6.09 -3.27
N THR A 69 -7.80 5.26 -4.26
CA THR A 69 -8.24 3.87 -4.28
C THR A 69 -7.29 3.05 -3.40
N VAL A 70 -7.84 2.36 -2.40
CA VAL A 70 -7.12 1.40 -1.57
C VAL A 70 -7.63 0.01 -1.91
N ILE A 71 -6.73 -0.85 -2.35
CA ILE A 71 -7.05 -2.22 -2.70
C ILE A 71 -6.29 -3.14 -1.77
N ALA A 72 -7.03 -3.99 -1.06
CA ALA A 72 -6.51 -5.04 -0.21
C ALA A 72 -6.66 -6.37 -0.91
N ALA A 73 -5.62 -7.21 -0.90
CA ALA A 73 -5.70 -8.54 -1.49
C ALA A 73 -4.87 -9.56 -0.71
N ALA A 74 -5.38 -10.79 -0.71
CA ALA A 74 -4.61 -11.96 -0.31
C ALA A 74 -3.54 -12.23 -1.37
N LEU A 75 -2.30 -12.51 -0.95
CA LEU A 75 -1.28 -12.95 -1.88
C LEU A 75 -1.40 -14.47 -2.07
N ASP A 76 -1.44 -14.92 -3.32
CA ASP A 76 -1.20 -16.32 -3.63
C ASP A 76 0.31 -16.59 -3.49
N PRO A 77 0.76 -17.43 -2.54
CA PRO A 77 2.18 -17.71 -2.34
C PRO A 77 2.86 -18.35 -3.56
N SER A 78 2.07 -18.97 -4.44
CA SER A 78 2.55 -19.57 -5.69
C SER A 78 2.69 -18.55 -6.83
N SER A 79 2.08 -17.36 -6.71
CA SER A 79 2.15 -16.31 -7.72
C SER A 79 1.73 -14.95 -7.14
N LEU A 80 2.69 -14.04 -6.97
CA LEU A 80 2.47 -12.67 -6.49
C LEU A 80 1.52 -11.83 -7.37
N THR A 81 1.19 -12.30 -8.57
CA THR A 81 0.28 -11.62 -9.51
C THR A 81 -1.09 -12.31 -9.62
N LYS A 82 -1.30 -13.44 -8.94
CA LYS A 82 -2.61 -14.09 -8.84
C LYS A 82 -3.32 -13.60 -7.60
N TRP A 83 -4.38 -12.86 -7.85
CA TRP A 83 -5.27 -12.33 -6.82
C TRP A 83 -6.42 -13.31 -6.64
N GLY A 84 -6.49 -13.94 -5.48
CA GLY A 84 -7.64 -14.74 -5.08
C GLY A 84 -8.78 -13.82 -4.64
N GLN A 85 -8.77 -13.47 -3.36
CA GLN A 85 -9.73 -12.55 -2.76
C GLN A 85 -9.16 -11.12 -2.73
N ARG A 86 -9.98 -10.14 -3.11
CA ARG A 86 -9.65 -8.71 -3.05
C ARG A 86 -10.83 -7.89 -2.56
N GLU A 87 -10.55 -6.79 -1.87
CA GLU A 87 -11.50 -5.77 -1.50
C GLU A 87 -10.97 -4.40 -1.93
N GLU A 88 -11.84 -3.57 -2.48
CA GLU A 88 -11.53 -2.20 -2.89
C GLU A 88 -12.35 -1.21 -2.05
N ARG A 89 -11.70 -0.13 -1.62
CA ARG A 89 -12.30 1.00 -0.95
C ARG A 89 -11.75 2.30 -1.53
N ARG A 90 -12.58 3.34 -1.50
CA ARG A 90 -12.16 4.70 -1.84
C ARG A 90 -12.10 5.54 -0.58
N ALA A 91 -11.08 6.38 -0.49
CA ALA A 91 -10.87 7.28 0.62
C ALA A 91 -10.46 8.65 0.11
N THR A 92 -10.78 9.71 0.83
CA THR A 92 -10.03 10.97 0.71
C THR A 92 -8.81 10.89 1.64
N LEU A 93 -7.89 11.85 1.55
CA LEU A 93 -6.76 11.92 2.50
C LEU A 93 -7.21 11.98 3.96
N SER A 94 -8.34 12.64 4.24
CA SER A 94 -8.89 12.76 5.59
C SER A 94 -9.55 11.47 6.11
N THR A 95 -9.96 10.57 5.24
CA THR A 95 -10.57 9.28 5.62
C THR A 95 -9.66 8.07 5.38
N LEU A 96 -8.47 8.30 4.81
CA LEU A 96 -7.55 7.24 4.41
C LEU A 96 -7.11 6.35 5.58
N GLU A 97 -6.75 6.93 6.73
CA GLU A 97 -6.36 6.13 7.90
C GLU A 97 -7.52 5.22 8.36
N ALA A 98 -8.76 5.73 8.37
CA ALA A 98 -9.93 4.94 8.76
C ALA A 98 -10.17 3.76 7.80
N VAL A 99 -10.05 3.99 6.49
CA VAL A 99 -10.16 2.92 5.48
C VAL A 99 -9.05 1.89 5.64
N LEU A 100 -7.81 2.31 5.95
CA LEU A 100 -6.71 1.38 6.22
C LEU A 100 -6.97 0.54 7.49
N GLU A 101 -7.55 1.13 8.54
CA GLU A 101 -7.93 0.41 9.76
C GLU A 101 -9.06 -0.60 9.53
N GLU A 102 -10.02 -0.29 8.64
CA GLU A 102 -11.10 -1.21 8.24
C GLU A 102 -10.59 -2.39 7.41
N LEU A 103 -9.66 -2.14 6.49
CA LEU A 103 -9.09 -3.17 5.62
C LEU A 103 -8.05 -4.05 6.33
N ARG A 104 -7.40 -3.54 7.38
CA ARG A 104 -6.40 -4.27 8.16
C ARG A 104 -6.90 -5.64 8.66
N PRO A 105 -8.02 -5.78 9.38
CA PRO A 105 -8.45 -7.12 9.83
C PRO A 105 -8.72 -8.09 8.67
N LEU A 106 -9.18 -7.61 7.50
CA LEU A 106 -9.43 -8.45 6.33
C LEU A 106 -8.15 -9.06 5.77
N ILE A 107 -7.09 -8.25 5.60
CA ILE A 107 -5.81 -8.78 5.10
C ILE A 107 -5.16 -9.75 6.07
N PHE A 108 -5.37 -9.54 7.38
CA PHE A 108 -4.86 -10.46 8.40
C PHE A 108 -5.61 -11.79 8.41
N ASP A 109 -6.93 -11.77 8.21
CA ASP A 109 -7.75 -12.98 8.07
C ASP A 109 -7.35 -13.80 6.82
N TRP A 110 -7.20 -13.14 5.67
CA TRP A 110 -6.88 -13.81 4.42
C TRP A 110 -5.45 -14.36 4.34
N SER A 111 -4.54 -13.81 5.15
CA SER A 111 -3.17 -14.30 5.27
C SER A 111 -3.08 -15.70 5.93
N GLY A 112 -4.19 -16.21 6.44
CA GLY A 112 -4.32 -17.54 7.01
C GLY A 112 -4.22 -17.56 8.54
N PRO A 113 -4.83 -18.57 9.20
CA PRO A 113 -4.82 -18.68 10.66
C PRO A 113 -3.39 -18.79 11.20
N GLY A 114 -3.07 -18.02 12.24
CA GLY A 114 -1.79 -18.11 12.94
C GLY A 114 -0.61 -17.45 12.23
N ALA A 115 -0.80 -16.79 11.08
CA ALA A 115 0.28 -16.13 10.35
C ALA A 115 0.98 -15.02 11.17
N PHE A 116 0.27 -14.43 12.13
CA PHE A 116 0.74 -13.27 12.90
C PHE A 116 0.65 -13.40 14.43
N THR A 117 0.04 -14.47 14.96
CA THR A 117 -0.16 -14.72 16.41
C THR A 117 0.84 -15.70 16.99
#